data_AF-A0A962X2R9-F1
#
_entry.id   AF-A0A962X2R9-F1
#
_cell.length_a   1.000
_cell.length_b   1.000
_cell.length_c   1.000
_cell.angle_alpha   90.00
_cell.angle_beta   90.00
_cell.angle_gamma   90.00
#
_symmetry.space_group_name_H-M   'P 1'
#
loop_
_entity.id
_entity.type
_entity.pdbx_description
1 polymer ?
#
loop_
_entity_poly.entity_id
_entity_poly.type
_entity_poly.pdbx_seq_one_letter_code
_entity_poly.pdbx_strand_id
1 'polypeptide(L)' 'MDPARDTTLIENTPIDYLDFASPVSGLGSKIGFDATNKWPGETQREWGRPITMTPTVRERIDRIWESLGIDD' A
#
# COMPACT_ATOMS: atom_id res chain seq x y z
N MET A 1 -9.09 -3.14 1.70
CA MET A 1 -9.40 -3.12 0.27
C MET A 1 -10.45 -4.17 -0.02
N ASP A 2 -11.49 -3.81 -0.76
CA ASP A 2 -12.40 -4.74 -1.43
C ASP A 2 -11.96 -4.90 -2.90
N PRO A 3 -11.67 -6.10 -3.42
CA PRO A 3 -11.04 -6.28 -4.72
C PRO A 3 -11.82 -5.69 -5.90
N ALA A 4 -13.14 -5.82 -5.92
CA ALA A 4 -13.95 -5.37 -7.06
C ALA A 4 -14.19 -3.86 -7.03
N ARG A 5 -14.42 -3.28 -5.84
CA ARG A 5 -14.66 -1.85 -5.67
C ARG A 5 -13.40 -1.01 -5.79
N ASP A 6 -12.27 -1.48 -5.25
CA ASP A 6 -11.06 -0.69 -5.04
C ASP A 6 -9.96 -0.92 -6.10
N THR A 7 -10.28 -1.64 -7.18
CA THR A 7 -9.34 -1.88 -8.29
C THR A 7 -9.78 -1.11 -9.52
N THR A 8 -8.89 -0.30 -10.06
CA THR A 8 -9.08 0.38 -11.33
C THR A 8 -8.16 -0.22 -12.38
N LEU A 9 -8.72 -0.76 -13.45
CA LEU A 9 -7.97 -1.26 -14.60
C LEU A 9 -8.18 -0.33 -15.79
N ILE A 10 -7.09 0.12 -16.41
CA ILE A 10 -7.12 0.90 -17.66
C ILE A 10 -6.31 0.14 -18.69
N GLU A 11 -6.95 -0.22 -19.79
CA GLU A 11 -6.32 -0.89 -20.93
C GLU A 11 -5.77 0.11 -21.94
N ASN A 12 -4.95 -0.36 -22.88
CA ASN A 12 -4.41 0.43 -23.99
C ASN A 12 -3.63 1.68 -23.55
N THR A 13 -2.80 1.54 -22.52
CA THR A 13 -1.92 2.60 -22.02
C THR A 13 -0.47 2.39 -22.48
N PRO A 14 0.33 3.45 -22.63
CA PRO A 14 1.75 3.32 -22.99
C PRO A 14 2.53 2.52 -21.94
N ILE A 15 3.28 1.51 -22.37
CA ILE A 15 4.15 0.66 -21.55
C ILE A 15 5.55 0.65 -22.17
N ASP A 16 6.57 0.24 -21.42
CA ASP A 16 7.92 0.06 -21.95
C ASP A 16 7.91 -0.93 -23.13
N TYR A 17 8.59 -0.60 -24.21
CA TYR A 17 8.76 -1.51 -25.35
C TYR A 17 9.50 -2.80 -24.96
N LEU A 18 10.35 -2.73 -23.93
CA LEU A 18 11.08 -3.89 -23.40
C LEU A 18 10.23 -4.83 -22.53
N ASP A 19 9.00 -4.44 -22.17
CA ASP A 19 8.11 -5.28 -21.36
C ASP A 19 7.42 -6.34 -22.23
N PHE A 20 8.03 -7.53 -22.27
CA PHE A 20 7.51 -8.69 -23.00
C PHE A 20 6.21 -9.27 -22.42
N ALA A 21 5.81 -8.86 -21.21
CA ALA A 21 4.52 -9.26 -20.63
C ALA A 21 3.36 -8.42 -21.18
N SER A 22 3.66 -7.29 -21.86
CA SER A 22 2.66 -6.52 -22.57
C SER A 22 2.13 -7.28 -23.80
N PRO A 23 0.82 -7.18 -24.10
CA PRO A 23 0.24 -7.89 -25.25
C PRO A 23 0.76 -7.38 -26.59
N VAL A 24 1.18 -6.11 -26.65
CA VAL A 24 1.74 -5.45 -27.84
C VAL A 24 2.90 -4.55 -27.38
N SER A 25 4.01 -4.57 -28.10
CA SER A 25 5.16 -3.71 -27.80
C SER A 25 4.76 -2.24 -27.64
N GLY A 26 5.05 -1.67 -26.48
CA GLY A 26 4.73 -0.28 -26.16
C GLY A 26 3.28 -0.04 -25.70
N LEU A 27 2.42 -1.06 -25.64
CA LEU A 27 1.01 -0.94 -25.30
C LEU A 27 0.53 -2.07 -24.39
N GLY A 28 0.02 -1.71 -23.21
CA GLY A 28 -0.50 -2.67 -22.25
C GLY A 28 -1.55 -2.05 -21.33
N SER A 29 -1.81 -2.69 -20.19
CA SER A 29 -2.72 -2.18 -19.18
C SER A 29 -1.98 -1.64 -17.95
N LYS A 30 -2.66 -0.82 -17.16
CA LYS A 30 -2.24 -0.44 -15.81
C LYS A 30 -3.34 -0.75 -14.83
N ILE A 31 -2.93 -1.19 -13.65
CA ILE A 31 -3.81 -1.49 -12.54
C ILE A 31 -3.47 -0.58 -11.36
N GLY A 32 -4.49 0.09 -10.83
CA GLY A 32 -4.42 0.87 -9.60
C GLY A 32 -5.16 0.13 -8.50
N PHE A 33 -4.48 -0.07 -7.37
CA PHE A 33 -5.08 -0.64 -6.17
C PHE A 33 -5.23 0.45 -5.11
N ASP A 34 -6.46 0.83 -4.78
CA ASP A 34 -6.71 1.76 -3.69
C ASP A 34 -6.78 1.01 -2.34
N ALA A 35 -5.63 0.87 -1.70
CA ALA A 35 -5.49 0.26 -0.39
C ALA A 35 -5.65 1.24 0.80
N THR A 36 -6.08 2.48 0.55
CA THR A 36 -6.27 3.47 1.63
C THR A 36 -7.47 3.12 2.53
N ASN A 37 -7.52 3.74 3.71
CA ASN A 37 -8.69 3.68 4.58
C ASN A 37 -9.88 4.36 3.90
N LYS A 38 -11.05 3.72 3.90
CA LYS A 38 -12.22 4.18 3.16
C LYS A 38 -13.04 5.17 4.00
N TRP A 39 -13.41 6.29 3.39
CA TRP A 39 -14.18 7.35 4.02
C TRP A 39 -15.69 7.08 3.96
N PRO A 40 -16.50 7.81 4.74
CA PRO A 40 -17.95 7.80 4.57
C PRO A 40 -18.31 8.16 3.13
N GLY A 41 -19.17 7.36 2.50
CA GLY A 41 -19.52 7.46 1.08
C GLY A 41 -18.83 6.40 0.20
N GLU A 42 -17.61 5.99 0.54
CA GLU A 42 -16.91 4.87 -0.11
C GLU A 42 -17.25 3.52 0.56
N THR A 43 -17.68 3.58 1.81
CA THR A 43 -18.23 2.44 2.55
C THR A 43 -19.32 2.88 3.52
N GLN A 44 -20.22 1.95 3.85
CA GLN A 44 -21.24 2.11 4.90
C GLN A 44 -20.83 1.41 6.22
N ARG A 45 -19.67 0.77 6.24
CA ARG A 45 -19.16 0.01 7.39
C ARG A 45 -18.33 0.91 8.30
N GLU A 46 -18.32 0.61 9.59
CA GLU A 46 -17.31 1.17 10.49
C GLU A 46 -15.91 0.70 10.05
N TRP A 47 -14.99 1.66 9.91
CA TRP A 47 -13.61 1.36 9.54
C TRP A 47 -12.76 1.10 10.78
N GLY A 48 -11.81 0.16 10.66
CA GLY A 48 -10.91 -0.20 11.74
C GLY A 48 -10.02 0.99 12.16
N ARG A 49 -9.71 1.06 13.46
CA ARG A 49 -8.76 2.04 13.99
C ARG A 49 -7.36 1.44 13.98
N PRO A 50 -6.37 2.07 13.29
CA PRO A 50 -5.02 1.55 13.29
C PRO A 50 -4.42 1.60 14.68
N ILE A 51 -3.69 0.56 15.05
CA ILE A 51 -2.87 0.57 16.27
C ILE A 51 -1.71 1.52 16.04
N THR A 52 -1.43 2.38 17.02
CA THR A 52 -0.26 3.26 17.01
C THR A 52 0.59 2.99 18.24
N MET A 53 1.92 3.01 18.06
CA MET A 53 2.86 2.89 19.17
C MET A 53 2.78 4.15 20.05
N THR A 54 2.72 3.97 21.37
CA THR A 54 2.79 5.09 22.31
C THR A 54 4.13 5.83 22.14
N PRO A 55 4.13 7.18 21.92
CA PRO A 55 5.36 7.92 21.63
C PRO A 55 6.44 7.76 22.71
N THR A 56 6.05 7.83 23.98
CA THR A 56 6.97 7.70 25.12
C THR A 56 7.63 6.32 25.21
N VAL A 57 6.91 5.26 24.81
CA VAL A 57 7.46 3.91 24.75
C VAL A 57 8.48 3.82 23.62
N ARG A 58 8.12 4.31 22.43
CA ARG A 58 9.04 4.35 21.29
C ARG A 58 10.34 5.09 21.64
N GLU A 59 10.23 6.33 22.13
CA GLU A 59 11.38 7.14 22.52
C GLU A 59 12.25 6.47 23.59
N ARG A 60 11.64 5.76 24.53
CA ARG A 60 12.39 5.00 25.54
C ARG A 60 13.17 3.86 24.91
N ILE A 61 12.54 3.08 24.04
CA ILE A 61 13.17 1.93 23.39
C ILE A 61 14.27 2.39 22.43
N ASP A 62 14.03 3.45 21.64
CA ASP A 62 15.03 4.02 20.73
C ASP A 62 16.31 4.43 21.47
N ARG A 63 16.19 5.00 22.69
CA ARG A 63 17.36 5.38 23.51
C ARG A 63 18.16 4.21 24.05
N ILE A 64 17.53 3.06 24.28
CA ILE A 64 18.22 1.90 24.87
C ILE A 64 18.59 0.84 23.82
N TRP A 65 18.16 0.99 22.57
CA TRP A 65 18.27 -0.04 21.53
C TRP A 65 19.68 -0.61 21.40
N GLU A 66 20.70 0.24 21.24
CA GLU A 66 22.11 -0.18 21.15
C GLU A 66 22.59 -0.92 22.40
N SER A 67 22.14 -0.51 23.59
CA SER A 67 22.54 -1.13 24.85
C SER A 67 21.94 -2.53 25.06
N LEU A 68 20.92 -2.90 24.28
CA LEU A 68 20.29 -4.21 24.38
C LEU A 68 21.11 -5.30 23.67
N GLY A 69 22.04 -4.96 22.78
CA GLY A 69 22.90 -5.93 22.09
C GLY A 69 22.12 -6.96 21.26
N ILE A 70 21.05 -6.53 20.59
CA ILE A 70 20.12 -7.39 19.83
C ILE A 70 20.26 -7.27 18.31
N ASP A 71 21.27 -6.52 17.84
CA ASP A 71 21.52 -6.28 16.42
C ASP A 71 22.51 -7.31 15.80
N ASP A 72 22.81 -8.40 16.51
CA ASP A 72 23.68 -9.53 16.08
C ASP A 72 22.89 -10.75 15.57
#